data_AF-A0A3M1JJ40-F1
#
_entry.id   AF-A0A3M1JJ40-F1
#
_cell.length_a   1.000
_cell.length_b   1.000
_cell.length_c   1.000
_cell.angle_alpha   90.00
_cell.angle_beta   90.00
_cell.angle_gamma   90.00
#
_symmetry.space_group_name_H-M   'P 1'
#
loop_
_entity.id
_entity.type
_entity.pdbx_description
1 polymer ?
#
loop_
_entity_poly.entity_id
_entity_poly.type
_entity_poly.pdbx_seq_one_letter_code
_entity_poly.pdbx_strand_id
1 'polypeptide(L)' 'TFPEPLPLTHPIHTHANVILTPHVAGLTAETATAQTRFSVSQVMDVLKGGEPTFPVNPEAWQGPASRRPGAKPG' A
#
# COMPACT_ATOMS: atom_id res chain seq x y z
N THR A 1 4.48 -10.57 -10.98
CA THR A 1 4.65 -10.72 -12.45
C THR A 1 3.47 -10.08 -13.13
N PHE A 2 3.60 -9.32 -14.23
CA PHE A 2 2.41 -8.73 -14.86
C PHE A 2 1.85 -9.60 -16.00
N PRO A 3 0.53 -9.84 -16.10
CA PRO A 3 -0.50 -9.50 -15.10
C PRO A 3 -0.44 -10.43 -13.88
N GLU A 4 -1.11 -10.02 -12.79
CA GLU A 4 -1.34 -10.86 -11.61
C GLU A 4 -2.82 -11.25 -11.53
N PRO A 5 -3.16 -12.56 -11.46
CA PRO A 5 -2.24 -13.71 -11.52
C PRO A 5 -1.61 -13.90 -12.92
N LEU A 6 -0.45 -14.55 -12.96
CA LEU A 6 0.23 -14.86 -14.22
C LEU A 6 -0.63 -15.80 -15.08
N PRO A 7 -0.79 -15.57 -16.40
CA PRO A 7 -1.55 -16.48 -17.26
C PRO A 7 -1.00 -17.90 -17.20
N LEU A 8 -1.90 -18.89 -17.15
CA LEU A 8 -1.50 -20.31 -17.03
C LEU A 8 -0.71 -20.81 -18.24
N THR A 9 -0.86 -20.16 -19.40
CA THR A 9 -0.12 -20.48 -20.63
C THR A 9 1.28 -19.86 -20.68
N HIS A 10 1.71 -19.12 -19.65
CA HIS A 10 2.99 -18.42 -19.67
C HIS A 10 4.17 -19.42 -19.61
N PRO A 11 5.18 -19.30 -20.49
CA PRO A 11 6.25 -20.31 -20.63
C PRO A 11 7.13 -20.45 -19.37
N ILE A 12 7.15 -19.45 -18.50
CA ILE A 12 7.94 -19.49 -17.26
C ILE A 12 7.45 -20.57 -16.28
N HIS A 13 6.20 -21.04 -16.38
CA HIS A 13 5.67 -22.09 -15.51
C HIS A 13 6.41 -23.42 -15.65
N THR A 14 7.06 -23.67 -16.79
CA THR A 14 7.75 -24.93 -17.09
C THR A 14 9.28 -24.79 -17.19
N HIS A 15 9.84 -23.61 -16.88
CA HIS A 15 11.28 -23.37 -17.02
C HIS A 15 12.08 -23.98 -15.86
N ALA A 16 12.99 -24.92 -16.17
CA ALA A 16 13.71 -25.71 -15.16
C ALA A 16 14.58 -24.90 -14.18
N ASN A 17 15.07 -23.73 -14.60
CA ASN A 17 15.91 -22.86 -13.76
C ASN A 17 15.14 -21.73 -13.06
N VAL A 18 13.82 -21.85 -12.90
CA VAL A 18 12.99 -20.82 -12.27
C VAL A 18 12.23 -21.38 -11.07
N ILE A 19 12.27 -20.65 -9.96
CA ILE A 19 11.39 -20.84 -8.81
C ILE A 19 10.39 -19.70 -8.79
N LEU A 20 9.09 -20.02 -8.78
CA LEU A 20 8.01 -19.03 -8.73
C LEU A 20 7.42 -18.96 -7.32
N THR A 21 7.24 -17.74 -6.81
CA THR A 21 6.46 -17.48 -5.59
C THR A 21 5.25 -16.62 -5.95
N PRO A 22 4.02 -16.98 -5.56
CA PRO A 22 2.80 -16.29 -6.00
C PRO A 22 2.54 -14.98 -5.24
N HIS A 23 3.46 -14.00 -5.36
CA HIS A 23 3.38 -12.71 -4.67
C HIS A 23 3.14 -12.82 -3.15
N VAL A 24 3.83 -13.76 -2.50
CA VAL A 24 3.68 -14.04 -1.05
C VAL A 24 4.78 -13.43 -0.19
N ALA A 25 5.70 -12.63 -0.76
CA ALA A 25 6.88 -12.14 -0.04
C ALA A 25 6.53 -11.36 1.24
N GLY A 26 5.41 -10.63 1.26
CA GLY A 26 4.93 -9.86 2.42
C GLY A 26 3.76 -10.49 3.18
N LEU A 27 3.38 -11.75 2.91
CA LEU A 27 2.12 -12.33 3.38
C LEU A 27 2.29 -13.26 4.59
N THR A 28 3.11 -12.88 5.57
CA THR A 28 3.14 -13.56 6.88
C THR A 28 1.98 -13.09 7.76
N ALA A 29 1.60 -13.89 8.76
CA ALA A 29 0.53 -13.51 9.70
C ALA A 29 0.92 -12.26 10.52
N GLU A 30 2.20 -12.16 10.87
CA GLU A 30 2.82 -11.05 11.57
C GLU A 30 2.76 -9.78 10.72
N THR A 31 3.17 -9.88 9.44
CA THR A 31 3.11 -8.74 8.51
C THR A 31 1.67 -8.29 8.27
N ALA A 32 0.73 -9.21 8.07
CA ALA A 32 -0.68 -8.86 7.89
C ALA A 32 -1.25 -8.09 9.09
N THR A 33 -0.93 -8.54 10.31
CA THR A 33 -1.34 -7.87 11.56
C THR A 33 -0.72 -6.48 11.67
N ALA A 34 0.60 -6.36 11.44
CA ALA A 34 1.32 -5.10 11.54
C ALA A 34 0.82 -4.09 10.48
N GLN A 35 0.70 -4.52 9.23
CA GLN A 35 0.24 -3.69 8.12
C GLN A 35 -1.19 -3.16 8.36
N THR A 36 -2.08 -4.00 8.89
CA THR A 36 -3.45 -3.59 9.23
C THR A 36 -3.42 -2.52 10.32
N ARG A 37 -2.67 -2.74 11.40
CA ARG A 37 -2.54 -1.76 12.50
C ARG A 37 -1.99 -0.43 12.02
N PHE A 38 -0.91 -0.44 11.23
CA PHE A 38 -0.31 0.77 10.68
C PHE A 38 -1.23 1.51 9.70
N SER A 39 -1.92 0.78 8.82
CA SER A 39 -2.86 1.39 7.87
C SER A 39 -4.00 2.08 8.61
N VAL A 40 -4.60 1.39 9.58
CA VAL A 40 -5.70 1.94 10.38
C VAL A 40 -5.24 3.13 11.22
N SER A 41 -4.07 3.05 11.89
CA SER A 41 -3.60 4.17 12.73
C SER A 41 -3.43 5.45 11.93
N GLN A 42 -2.85 5.37 10.73
CA GLN A 42 -2.65 6.55 9.89
C GLN A 42 -3.94 7.12 9.30
N VAL A 43 -4.93 6.27 8.99
CA VAL A 43 -6.28 6.74 8.64
C VAL A 43 -6.87 7.49 9.83
N MET A 44 -6.70 7.00 11.06
CA MET A 44 -7.19 7.68 12.25
C MET A 44 -6.46 9.01 12.51
N ASP A 45 -5.17 9.12 12.23
CA ASP A 45 -4.42 10.38 12.32
C ASP A 45 -5.04 11.43 11.39
N VAL A 46 -5.29 11.07 10.13
CA VAL A 46 -5.95 11.93 9.14
C VAL A 46 -7.33 12.38 9.61
N LEU A 47 -8.17 11.46 10.06
CA LEU A 47 -9.53 11.78 10.51
C LEU A 47 -9.56 12.70 11.74
N LYS A 48 -8.50 12.70 12.56
CA LYS A 48 -8.31 13.63 13.68
C LYS A 48 -7.73 14.99 13.25
N GLY A 49 -7.46 15.20 11.96
CA GLY A 49 -6.87 16.41 11.41
C GLY A 49 -5.34 16.43 11.40
N GLY A 50 -4.69 15.33 11.75
CA GLY A 50 -3.23 15.17 11.70
C GLY A 50 -2.74 14.62 10.36
N GLU A 51 -1.49 14.92 10.01
CA GLU A 51 -0.83 14.29 8.85
C GLU A 51 -0.57 12.80 9.15
N PRO A 52 -0.72 11.88 8.17
CA PRO A 52 -0.37 10.48 8.39
C PRO A 52 1.13 10.35 8.70
N THR A 53 1.49 9.40 9.57
CA THR A 53 2.87 9.22 10.08
C THR A 53 3.92 8.95 8.99
N PHE A 54 3.55 8.28 7.90
CA PHE A 54 4.39 7.87 6.78
C PHE A 54 3.75 8.28 5.44
N PRO A 55 3.65 9.59 5.14
CA PRO A 55 3.07 10.04 3.88
C PRO A 55 4.03 9.73 2.73
N VAL A 56 3.51 9.10 1.66
CA VAL A 56 4.27 8.89 0.43
C VAL A 56 4.40 10.19 -0.37
N ASN A 57 3.40 11.06 -0.26
CA ASN A 57 3.27 12.35 -0.94
C ASN A 57 2.90 13.48 0.04
N PRO A 58 3.84 13.91 0.92
CA PRO A 58 3.58 14.95 1.94
C PRO A 58 3.04 16.27 1.35
N GLU A 59 3.42 16.60 0.13
CA GLU A 59 2.95 17.79 -0.60
C GLU A 59 1.44 17.79 -0.84
N ALA A 60 0.78 16.63 -0.88
CA ALA A 60 -0.68 16.54 -0.98
C ALA A 60 -1.37 16.99 0.31
N TRP A 61 -0.69 16.89 1.46
CA TRP A 61 -1.18 17.39 2.73
C TRP A 61 -0.95 18.90 2.90
N GLN A 62 0.19 19.40 2.40
CA GLN A 62 0.65 20.79 2.61
C GLN A 62 0.28 21.75 1.46
N GLY A 63 -0.05 21.22 0.29
CA GLY A 63 -0.27 21.99 -0.93
C GLY A 63 -1.62 22.71 -0.99
N PRO A 64 -1.80 23.63 -1.96
CA PRO A 64 -3.02 24.44 -2.11
C PRO A 64 -4.27 23.62 -2.44
N ALA A 65 -4.12 22.40 -2.96
CA ALA A 65 -5.22 21.46 -3.23
C ALA A 65 -5.49 20.49 -2.06
N SER A 66 -4.89 20.72 -0.89
CA SER A 66 -5.04 19.86 0.29
C SER A 66 -6.49 19.73 0.72
N ARG A 67 -6.88 18.51 1.10
CA ARG A 67 -8.21 18.17 1.63
C ARG A 67 -8.14 17.74 3.10
N ARG A 68 -7.12 18.19 3.84
CA ARG A 68 -6.99 17.87 5.27
C ARG A 68 -8.27 18.25 6.02
N PRO A 69 -8.77 17.41 6.94
CA PRO A 69 -9.96 17.76 7.72
C PRO A 69 -9.78 19.09 8.46
N GLY A 70 -10.78 19.97 8.38
CA GLY A 70 -10.71 21.30 8.99
C GLY A 70 -10.04 22.38 8.13
N ALA A 71 -9.51 22.05 6.94
CA ALA A 71 -9.19 23.08 5.96
C ALA A 71 -10.47 23.82 5.55
N LYS A 72 -10.53 25.13 5.80
CA LYS A 72 -11.58 25.97 5.20
C LYS A 72 -11.38 25.96 3.69
N PRO A 73 -12.45 25.93 2.87
CA PRO A 73 -12.33 26.22 1.45
C PRO A 73 -11.63 27.57 1.30
N GLY A 74 -10.56 27.60 0.51
CA GLY A 74 -9.92 28.84 0.06
C GLY A 74 -10.84 29.63 -0.88
#